data_AF-A0A0G4EDL3-F1
#
_entry.id   AF-A0A0G4EDL3-F1
#
_cell.length_a   1.000
_cell.length_b   1.000
_cell.length_c   1.000
_cell.angle_alpha   90.00
_cell.angle_beta   90.00
_cell.angle_gamma   90.00
#
_symmetry.space_group_name_H-M   'P 1'
#
loop_
_entity.id
_entity.type
_entity.pdbx_description
1 polymer ?
#
loop_
_entity_poly.entity_id
_entity_poly.type
_entity_poly.pdbx_seq_one_letter_code
_entity_poly.pdbx_strand_id
1 'polypeptide(L)'
;MVPSSGLAVWAVCLVSCVVSAASSPVAAGLTAEGDDKTWTVAHNKYRCLHGGPYLTWNQWVADSAQEWSNKLKSGEESGHSKSYNLGPPQGPAGENLAWGHRDQEHATSAWYNEYDLWIETSQDSFSSGTGHFTGR
;
A
#
# COMPACT_ATOMS: atom_id res chain seq x y z
N MET A 1 28.33 -7.57 -14.43
CA MET A 1 27.93 -6.47 -13.53
C MET A 1 26.41 -6.51 -13.45
N VAL A 2 25.87 -6.95 -12.31
CA VAL A 2 24.42 -7.01 -12.09
C VAL A 2 24.01 -5.61 -11.62
N PRO A 3 23.08 -4.90 -12.28
CA PRO A 3 22.61 -3.63 -11.77
C PRO A 3 21.81 -3.92 -10.49
N SER A 4 22.23 -3.31 -9.39
CA SER A 4 21.57 -3.41 -8.09
C SER A 4 20.14 -2.89 -8.19
N SER A 5 19.17 -3.79 -8.15
CA SER A 5 17.76 -3.51 -7.85
C SER A 5 17.66 -3.02 -6.41
N GLY A 6 18.03 -1.76 -6.20
CA GLY A 6 18.22 -1.17 -4.89
C GLY A 6 16.93 -0.62 -4.30
N LEU A 7 16.44 -1.31 -3.26
CA LEU A 7 15.63 -0.80 -2.14
C LEU A 7 14.33 -0.09 -2.52
N ALA A 8 13.23 -0.79 -2.26
CA ALA A 8 11.87 -0.39 -2.56
C ALA A 8 11.03 -0.41 -1.27
N VAL A 9 11.07 0.70 -0.51
CA VAL A 9 10.08 1.00 0.55
C VAL A 9 8.95 1.78 -0.13
N TRP A 10 7.68 1.35 -0.02
CA TRP A 10 6.58 2.05 -0.70
C TRP A 10 5.28 1.92 0.08
N ALA A 11 4.71 3.05 0.49
CA ALA A 11 3.43 3.11 1.17
C ALA A 11 2.27 3.08 0.15
N VAL A 12 1.24 2.28 0.41
CA VAL A 12 -0.04 2.34 -0.31
C VAL A 12 -1.15 2.60 0.70
N CYS A 13 -1.97 3.63 0.48
CA CYS A 13 -3.21 3.78 1.23
C CYS A 13 -4.47 3.90 0.37
N LEU A 14 -5.52 3.36 0.98
CA LEU A 14 -6.86 3.06 0.52
C LEU A 14 -7.75 4.30 0.43
N VAL A 15 -8.47 4.41 -0.69
CA VAL A 15 -9.76 5.08 -0.71
C VAL A 15 -10.82 3.99 -0.91
N SER A 16 -11.65 3.76 0.12
CA SER A 16 -12.83 2.92 0.01
C SER A 16 -13.95 3.73 -0.64
N CYS A 17 -14.43 3.31 -1.81
CA CYS A 17 -15.69 3.78 -2.34
C CYS A 17 -16.67 2.61 -2.46
N VAL A 18 -17.82 2.77 -1.82
CA VAL A 18 -18.94 1.83 -1.82
C VAL A 18 -19.53 1.83 -3.23
N VAL A 19 -19.55 0.69 -3.92
CA VAL A 19 -20.25 0.56 -5.21
C VAL A 19 -21.55 -0.22 -5.02
N SER A 20 -22.68 0.51 -5.00
CA SER A 20 -23.95 -0.03 -5.47
C SER A 20 -23.95 -0.05 -6.99
N ALA A 21 -24.32 -1.20 -7.56
CA ALA A 21 -24.31 -1.43 -8.99
C ALA A 21 -25.35 -0.58 -9.72
N ALA A 22 -24.90 0.27 -10.64
CA ALA A 22 -25.67 0.73 -11.80
C ALA A 22 -24.72 1.17 -12.93
N SER A 23 -25.13 0.90 -14.15
CA SER A 23 -24.35 0.90 -15.40
C SER A 23 -24.05 2.29 -15.99
N SER A 24 -22.84 2.38 -16.60
CA SER A 24 -22.32 3.37 -17.58
C SER A 24 -21.88 4.76 -17.08
N PRO A 25 -20.96 5.46 -17.81
CA PRO A 25 -19.91 5.02 -18.74
C PRO A 25 -18.48 5.38 -18.22
N VAL A 26 -17.48 4.60 -18.65
CA VAL A 26 -16.04 4.91 -18.69
C VAL A 26 -15.56 5.98 -17.69
N ALA A 27 -15.16 5.57 -16.49
CA ALA A 27 -14.38 6.41 -15.61
C ALA A 27 -13.00 6.65 -16.28
N ALA A 28 -12.88 7.83 -16.90
CA ALA A 28 -11.61 8.41 -17.27
C ALA A 28 -10.78 8.59 -16.00
N GLY A 29 -9.62 7.91 -15.92
CA GLY A 29 -8.71 8.07 -14.80
C GLY A 29 -7.64 6.99 -14.73
N LEU A 30 -6.58 7.19 -15.53
CA LEU A 30 -5.22 6.66 -15.34
C LEU A 30 -5.08 5.13 -15.48
N THR A 31 -4.65 4.71 -16.68
CA THR A 31 -4.07 3.40 -16.93
C THR A 31 -2.78 3.27 -16.12
N ALA A 32 -2.78 2.43 -15.09
CA ALA A 32 -1.56 2.10 -14.36
C ALA A 32 -0.56 1.40 -15.32
N GLU A 33 0.67 1.90 -15.39
CA GLU A 33 1.76 1.38 -16.24
C GLU A 33 3.11 1.31 -15.48
N GLY A 34 3.65 0.09 -15.34
CA GLY A 34 4.89 -0.12 -14.57
C GLY A 34 4.61 -0.42 -13.10
N ASP A 35 5.36 0.21 -12.20
CA ASP A 35 5.35 -0.12 -10.76
C ASP A 35 3.99 0.13 -10.08
N ASP A 36 3.24 1.13 -10.54
CA ASP A 36 1.86 1.43 -10.14
C ASP A 36 0.89 0.26 -10.40
N LYS A 37 1.01 -0.40 -11.56
CA LYS A 37 0.24 -1.59 -11.91
C LYS A 37 0.66 -2.76 -11.04
N THR A 38 1.96 -2.94 -10.82
CA THR A 38 2.50 -4.01 -9.96
C THR A 38 1.96 -3.88 -8.53
N TRP A 39 2.02 -2.68 -7.96
CA TRP A 39 1.46 -2.39 -6.64
C TRP A 39 -0.04 -2.65 -6.55
N THR A 40 -0.81 -2.09 -7.48
CA THR A 40 -2.28 -2.23 -7.45
C THR A 40 -2.72 -3.67 -7.66
N VAL A 41 -2.10 -4.41 -8.58
CA VAL A 41 -2.39 -5.84 -8.81
C VAL A 41 -2.03 -6.69 -7.59
N ALA A 42 -0.85 -6.49 -7.00
CA ALA A 42 -0.41 -7.24 -5.82
C ALA A 42 -1.37 -7.08 -4.65
N HIS A 43 -1.81 -5.85 -4.35
CA HIS A 43 -2.78 -5.60 -3.29
C HIS A 43 -4.16 -6.19 -3.64
N ASN A 44 -4.64 -5.97 -4.86
CA ASN A 44 -5.97 -6.42 -5.27
C ASN A 44 -6.11 -7.94 -5.29
N LYS A 45 -5.02 -8.68 -5.54
CA LYS A 45 -4.98 -10.14 -5.37
C LYS A 45 -5.43 -10.55 -3.97
N TYR A 46 -4.87 -9.95 -2.92
CA TYR A 46 -5.21 -10.30 -1.54
C TYR A 46 -6.54 -9.72 -1.09
N ARG A 47 -6.90 -8.52 -1.52
CA ARG A 47 -8.22 -7.93 -1.22
C ARG A 47 -9.37 -8.77 -1.80
N CYS A 48 -9.16 -9.38 -2.97
CA CYS A 48 -10.12 -10.30 -3.59
C CYS A 48 -10.44 -11.50 -2.68
N LEU A 49 -9.44 -12.07 -2.00
CA LEU A 49 -9.62 -13.21 -1.08
C LEU A 49 -10.53 -12.88 0.10
N HIS A 50 -10.63 -11.59 0.46
CA HIS A 50 -11.43 -11.09 1.59
C HIS A 50 -12.68 -10.34 1.16
N GLY A 51 -13.03 -10.35 -0.14
CA GLY A 51 -14.19 -9.63 -0.67
C GLY A 51 -14.08 -8.09 -0.61
N GLY A 52 -12.87 -7.56 -0.42
CA GLY A 52 -12.64 -6.12 -0.38
C GLY A 52 -12.71 -5.48 -1.77
N PRO A 53 -13.19 -4.21 -1.89
CA PRO A 53 -13.22 -3.51 -3.17
C PRO A 53 -11.80 -3.30 -3.72
N TYR A 54 -11.64 -3.30 -5.03
CA TYR A 54 -10.32 -3.07 -5.64
C TYR A 54 -9.83 -1.64 -5.42
N LEU A 55 -8.54 -1.54 -5.11
CA LEU A 55 -7.79 -0.31 -5.07
C LEU A 55 -7.49 0.20 -6.48
N THR A 56 -7.52 1.51 -6.61
CA THR A 56 -7.00 2.25 -7.76
C THR A 56 -5.75 3.03 -7.34
N TRP A 57 -4.83 3.24 -8.28
CA TRP A 57 -3.64 4.05 -8.04
C TRP A 57 -4.00 5.53 -7.82
N ASN A 58 -3.30 6.20 -6.91
CA ASN A 58 -3.38 7.65 -6.73
C ASN A 58 -1.96 8.23 -6.80
N GLN A 59 -1.70 9.01 -7.84
CA GLN A 59 -0.36 9.55 -8.09
C GLN A 59 0.15 10.45 -6.97
N TRP A 60 -0.73 11.25 -6.33
CA TRP A 60 -0.32 12.16 -5.25
C TRP A 60 0.14 11.42 -3.99
N VAL A 61 -0.54 10.32 -3.66
CA VAL A 61 -0.15 9.45 -2.55
C VAL A 61 1.18 8.76 -2.87
N ALA A 62 1.33 8.27 -4.11
CA ALA A 62 2.55 7.62 -4.56
C ALA A 62 3.77 8.54 -4.53
N ASP A 63 3.61 9.78 -5.00
CA ASP A 63 4.69 10.78 -4.98
C ASP A 63 5.11 11.10 -3.53
N SER A 64 4.14 11.25 -2.62
CA SER A 64 4.41 11.44 -1.19
C SER A 64 5.12 10.24 -0.56
N ALA A 65 4.70 9.03 -0.89
CA ALA A 65 5.32 7.79 -0.41
C ALA A 65 6.75 7.62 -0.93
N GLN A 66 6.99 7.98 -2.21
CA GLN A 66 8.31 7.97 -2.82
C GLN A 66 9.25 8.98 -2.15
N GLU A 67 8.78 10.19 -1.85
CA GLU A 67 9.57 11.20 -1.13
C GLU A 67 10.00 10.67 0.24
N TRP A 68 9.07 10.08 1.01
CA TRP A 68 9.39 9.51 2.31
C TRP A 68 10.38 8.35 2.22
N SER A 69 10.15 7.43 1.26
CA SER A 69 11.06 6.33 0.96
C SER A 69 12.49 6.78 0.67
N ASN A 70 12.65 7.89 -0.07
CA ASN A 70 13.96 8.47 -0.33
C ASN A 70 14.64 9.00 0.94
N LYS A 71 13.90 9.63 1.86
CA LYS A 71 14.43 10.10 3.16
C LYS A 71 14.86 8.95 4.07
N LEU A 72 14.07 7.86 4.09
CA LEU A 72 14.46 6.63 4.79
C LEU A 72 15.73 6.01 4.19
N LYS A 73 15.83 6.01 2.86
CA LYS A 73 16.98 5.45 2.13
C LYS A 73 18.27 6.27 2.32
N SER A 74 18.17 7.59 2.40
CA SER A 74 19.31 8.46 2.69
C SER A 74 19.73 8.44 4.16
N GLY A 75 18.86 7.93 5.05
CA GLY A 75 19.04 8.02 6.49
C GLY A 75 18.75 9.40 7.06
N GLU A 76 18.10 10.28 6.29
CA GLU A 76 17.60 11.57 6.77
C GLU A 76 16.48 11.38 7.80
N GLU A 77 15.66 10.33 7.60
CA GLU A 77 14.55 9.97 8.46
C GLU A 77 14.59 8.48 8.82
N SER A 78 13.80 8.10 9.83
CA SER A 78 13.62 6.70 10.21
C SER A 78 12.19 6.41 10.67
N GLY A 79 11.69 5.21 10.36
CA GLY A 79 10.37 4.76 10.76
C GLY A 79 9.21 5.35 9.95
N HIS A 80 8.03 5.38 10.57
CA HIS A 80 6.81 5.81 9.93
C HIS A 80 6.76 7.33 9.71
N SER A 81 6.16 7.75 8.59
CA SER A 81 5.89 9.16 8.34
C SER A 81 4.69 9.65 9.17
N LYS A 82 4.39 10.95 9.06
CA LYS A 82 3.14 11.53 9.56
C LYS A 82 2.04 11.51 8.48
N SER A 83 1.93 10.43 7.70
CA SER A 83 1.02 10.31 6.54
C SER A 83 -0.46 10.55 6.88
N TYR A 84 -0.89 10.24 8.11
CA TYR A 84 -2.23 10.56 8.60
C TYR A 84 -2.49 12.06 8.82
N ASN A 85 -1.42 12.88 8.92
CA ASN A 85 -1.53 14.33 9.06
C ASN A 85 -1.46 15.06 7.70
N LEU A 86 -1.25 14.33 6.60
CA LEU A 86 -1.27 14.92 5.26
C LEU A 86 -2.70 15.27 4.86
N GLY A 87 -2.87 16.42 4.21
CA GLY A 87 -4.14 16.81 3.61
C GLY A 87 -4.28 16.31 2.16
N PRO A 88 -5.47 16.45 1.55
CA PRO A 88 -5.66 16.14 0.14
C PRO A 88 -4.76 17.02 -0.76
N PRO A 89 -4.27 16.48 -1.89
CA PRO A 89 -4.56 15.14 -2.43
C PRO A 89 -3.69 13.99 -1.91
N GLN A 90 -2.66 14.25 -1.09
CA GLN A 90 -1.70 13.23 -0.62
C GLN A 90 -2.19 12.41 0.57
N GLY A 91 -3.16 12.90 1.33
CA GLY A 91 -3.68 12.21 2.51
C GLY A 91 -5.03 12.72 3.01
N PRO A 92 -5.47 12.27 4.21
CA PRO A 92 -4.75 11.36 5.09
C PRO A 92 -4.56 9.96 4.48
N ALA A 93 -3.45 9.31 4.80
CA ALA A 93 -3.10 7.99 4.30
C ALA A 93 -2.46 7.14 5.41
N GLY A 94 -2.87 5.89 5.55
CA GLY A 94 -2.13 4.82 6.22
C GLY A 94 -0.83 4.46 5.49
N GLU A 95 0.02 3.68 6.14
CA GLU A 95 1.39 3.46 5.68
C GLU A 95 1.88 2.06 6.02
N ASN A 96 2.43 1.38 5.02
CA ASN A 96 3.21 0.16 5.21
C ASN A 96 4.65 0.42 4.77
N LEU A 97 5.61 -0.10 5.54
CA LEU A 97 7.04 -0.04 5.22
C LEU A 97 7.56 -1.45 4.96
N ALA A 98 8.49 -1.58 4.02
CA ALA A 98 9.12 -2.85 3.67
C ALA A 98 10.57 -2.60 3.28
N TRP A 99 11.50 -3.46 3.72
CA TRP A 99 12.92 -3.31 3.43
C TRP A 99 13.52 -4.65 2.98
N GLY A 100 14.35 -4.63 1.94
CA GLY A 100 15.06 -5.82 1.48
C GLY A 100 14.24 -6.82 0.66
N HIS A 101 13.03 -6.46 0.21
CA HIS A 101 12.24 -7.29 -0.71
C HIS A 101 12.68 -7.11 -2.16
N ARG A 102 12.51 -8.17 -2.95
CA ARG A 102 12.93 -8.21 -4.36
C ARG A 102 12.12 -7.28 -5.26
N ASP A 103 10.81 -7.26 -5.03
CA ASP A 103 9.80 -6.57 -5.83
C ASP A 103 8.56 -6.28 -4.97
N GLN A 104 7.59 -5.58 -5.57
CA GLN A 104 6.36 -5.11 -4.95
C GLN A 104 5.46 -6.29 -4.53
N GLU A 105 5.42 -7.38 -5.30
CA GLU A 105 4.67 -8.58 -4.96
C GLU A 105 5.22 -9.25 -3.70
N HIS A 106 6.54 -9.34 -3.54
CA HIS A 106 7.16 -9.95 -2.36
C HIS A 106 6.95 -9.09 -1.11
N ALA A 107 7.02 -7.76 -1.24
CA ALA A 107 6.69 -6.85 -0.14
C ALA A 107 5.21 -6.99 0.27
N THR A 108 4.30 -6.97 -0.70
CA THR A 108 2.86 -7.12 -0.44
C THR A 108 2.52 -8.48 0.17
N SER A 109 3.16 -9.56 -0.30
CA SER A 109 2.99 -10.88 0.29
C SER A 109 3.51 -10.94 1.73
N ALA A 110 4.62 -10.27 2.04
CA ALA A 110 5.15 -10.26 3.40
C ALA A 110 4.21 -9.54 4.37
N TRP A 111 3.65 -8.40 3.97
CA TRP A 111 2.60 -7.72 4.73
C TRP A 111 1.35 -8.57 4.89
N TYR A 112 0.94 -9.28 3.84
CA TYR A 112 -0.24 -10.14 3.89
C TYR A 112 -0.06 -11.33 4.85
N ASN A 113 1.15 -11.88 4.99
CA ASN A 113 1.41 -13.03 5.85
C ASN A 113 1.11 -12.76 7.33
N GLU A 114 1.00 -11.50 7.75
CA GLU A 114 0.49 -11.13 9.07
C GLU A 114 -0.98 -11.55 9.31
N TYR A 115 -1.71 -11.93 8.25
CA TYR A 115 -3.04 -12.51 8.35
C TYR A 115 -3.11 -13.69 9.32
N ASP A 116 -2.10 -14.56 9.30
CA ASP A 116 -2.05 -15.75 10.17
C ASP A 116 -2.00 -15.36 11.66
N LEU A 117 -1.34 -14.23 11.99
CA LEU A 117 -1.37 -13.67 13.34
C LEU A 117 -2.71 -12.99 13.62
N TRP A 118 -3.25 -12.26 12.65
CA TRP A 118 -4.49 -11.49 12.82
C TRP A 118 -5.69 -12.36 13.17
N ILE A 119 -5.85 -13.53 12.55
CA ILE A 119 -6.96 -14.45 12.82
C ILE A 119 -6.96 -15.02 14.24
N GLU A 120 -5.81 -14.97 14.93
CA GLU A 120 -5.66 -15.42 16.32
C GLU A 120 -6.00 -14.31 17.33
N THR A 121 -6.25 -13.09 16.88
CA THR A 121 -6.59 -11.93 17.74
C THR A 121 -8.11 -11.77 17.94
N SER A 122 -8.52 -10.78 18.75
CA SER A 122 -9.92 -10.37 18.84
C SER A 122 -10.45 -9.68 17.57
N GLN A 123 -9.57 -9.31 16.63
CA GLN A 123 -9.86 -8.68 15.33
C GLN A 123 -10.55 -7.29 15.39
N ASP A 124 -10.92 -6.82 16.58
CA ASP A 124 -11.62 -5.56 16.84
C ASP A 124 -10.67 -4.40 17.20
N SER A 125 -9.40 -4.69 17.42
CA SER A 125 -8.39 -3.73 17.88
C SER A 125 -7.03 -3.99 17.23
N PHE A 126 -6.14 -3.01 17.34
CA PHE A 126 -4.77 -3.17 16.87
C PHE A 126 -4.06 -4.27 17.67
N SER A 127 -3.37 -5.16 16.97
CA SER A 127 -2.47 -6.15 17.55
C SER A 127 -1.09 -6.02 16.92
N SER A 128 -0.05 -6.14 17.73
CA SER A 128 1.33 -6.09 17.24
C SER A 128 1.55 -7.21 16.21
N GLY A 129 2.17 -6.87 15.08
CA GLY A 129 2.42 -7.82 13.99
C GLY A 129 1.20 -8.10 13.11
N THR A 130 0.13 -7.30 13.20
CA THR A 130 -1.02 -7.37 12.28
C THR A 130 -1.27 -6.06 11.52
N GLY A 131 -0.43 -5.06 11.75
CA GLY A 131 -0.59 -3.70 11.24
C GLY A 131 -0.48 -3.64 9.72
N HIS A 132 0.47 -4.35 9.14
CA HIS A 132 0.67 -4.34 7.69
C HIS A 132 -0.47 -5.04 6.95
N PHE A 133 -0.96 -6.17 7.47
CA PHE A 133 -2.14 -6.84 6.90
C PHE A 133 -3.38 -5.94 6.98
N THR A 134 -3.60 -5.28 8.12
CA THR A 134 -4.78 -4.44 8.32
C THR A 134 -4.66 -3.03 7.72
N GLY A 135 -3.47 -2.62 7.29
CA GLY A 135 -3.18 -1.30 6.71
C GLY A 135 -3.35 -0.16 7.72
N ARG A 136 -2.94 -0.36 8.97
CA ARG A 136 -3.15 0.57 10.09
C ARG A 136 -1.85 1.16 10.61
#